data_AF-A0A7C9DCG5-F1
#
_entry.id   AF-A0A7C9DCG5-F1
#
_cell.length_a   1.000
_cell.length_b   1.000
_cell.length_c   1.000
_cell.angle_alpha   90.00
_cell.angle_beta   90.00
_cell.angle_gamma   90.00
#
_symmetry.space_group_name_H-M   'P 1'
#
loop_
_entity.id
_entity.type
_entity.pdbx_description
1 polymer ?
#
loop_
_entity_poly.entity_id
_entity_poly.type
_entity_poly.pdbx_seq_one_letter_code
_entity_poly.pdbx_strand_id
1 'polypeptide(L)'
;GGLLTTFACLGCMAWLLATPPFQEKKRVGLLMAAAVFEGASIGPLVKLAIDIDPSVLISAFVGCAIAFGCFSMAAMVARRREFLYVGALLSSGLSILFWLHCASFLFGGSAAIFKFELYFGLLVFVGYIVFDTQEIIE
;
A
#
# COMPACT_ATOMS: atom_id res chain seq x y z
N GLY A 1 1.07 -19.22 1.61
CA GLY A 1 1.43 -17.80 1.70
C GLY A 1 2.93 -17.67 1.88
N GLY A 2 3.52 -16.60 1.37
CA GLY A 2 4.95 -16.34 1.44
C GLY A 2 5.54 -15.95 0.08
N LEU A 3 6.82 -16.26 -0.12
CA LEU A 3 7.60 -15.84 -1.31
C LEU A 3 6.98 -16.26 -2.65
N LEU A 4 6.38 -17.44 -2.74
CA LEU A 4 5.74 -17.90 -3.98
C LEU A 4 4.55 -17.00 -4.36
N THR A 5 3.71 -16.65 -3.39
CA THR A 5 2.55 -15.78 -3.61
C THR A 5 2.96 -14.33 -3.89
N THR A 6 4.09 -13.86 -3.32
CA THR A 6 4.62 -12.53 -3.66
C THR A 6 5.18 -12.49 -5.07
N PHE A 7 5.94 -13.50 -5.50
CA PHE A 7 6.41 -13.58 -6.89
C PHE A 7 5.25 -13.72 -7.89
N ALA A 8 4.19 -14.47 -7.52
CA ALA A 8 2.98 -14.55 -8.33
C ALA A 8 2.28 -13.19 -8.45
N CYS A 9 2.15 -12.43 -7.36
CA CYS A 9 1.58 -11.07 -7.41
C CYS A 9 2.42 -10.14 -8.30
N LEU A 10 3.75 -10.14 -8.15
CA LEU A 10 4.65 -9.34 -8.99
C LEU A 10 4.51 -9.72 -10.47
N GLY A 11 4.37 -11.01 -10.77
CA GLY A 11 4.11 -11.50 -12.13
C GLY A 11 2.78 -10.97 -12.69
N CYS A 12 1.70 -10.99 -11.90
CA CYS A 12 0.41 -10.43 -12.30
C CYS A 12 0.49 -8.92 -12.56
N MET A 13 1.21 -8.17 -11.73
CA MET A 13 1.38 -6.72 -11.91
C MET A 13 2.25 -6.39 -13.14
N ALA A 14 3.34 -7.12 -13.36
CA ALA A 14 4.15 -6.97 -14.57
C ALA A 14 3.34 -7.29 -15.85
N TRP A 15 2.50 -8.33 -15.80
CA TRP A 15 1.59 -8.67 -16.90
C TRP A 15 0.55 -7.57 -17.13
N LEU A 16 0.01 -6.98 -16.06
CA LEU A 16 -0.95 -5.88 -16.15
C LEU A 16 -0.36 -4.68 -16.89
N LEU A 17 0.91 -4.33 -16.63
CA LEU A 17 1.62 -3.24 -17.32
C LEU A 17 1.84 -3.52 -18.81
N ALA A 18 2.04 -4.78 -19.19
CA ALA A 18 2.18 -5.18 -20.59
C ALA A 18 0.82 -5.27 -21.34
N THR A 19 -0.30 -5.24 -20.61
CA THR A 19 -1.63 -5.40 -21.20
C THR A 19 -2.17 -4.05 -21.68
N PRO A 20 -2.56 -3.91 -22.97
CA PRO A 20 -3.09 -2.66 -23.49
C PRO A 20 -4.41 -2.25 -22.83
N PRO A 21 -4.69 -0.94 -22.69
CA PRO A 21 -5.82 -0.41 -21.92
C PRO A 21 -7.20 -0.83 -22.47
N PHE A 22 -7.29 -1.20 -23.76
CA PHE A 22 -8.52 -1.63 -24.41
C PHE A 22 -9.07 -2.99 -23.88
N GLN A 23 -8.23 -3.82 -23.27
CA GLN A 23 -8.65 -5.15 -22.77
C GLN A 23 -9.06 -5.11 -21.29
N GLU A 24 -10.10 -4.33 -20.98
CA GLU A 24 -10.58 -4.10 -19.60
C GLU A 24 -10.86 -5.40 -18.83
N LYS A 25 -11.56 -6.36 -19.46
CA LYS A 25 -11.89 -7.65 -18.82
C LYS A 25 -10.65 -8.42 -18.38
N LYS A 26 -9.57 -8.36 -19.15
CA LYS A 26 -8.31 -9.01 -18.78
C LYS A 26 -7.58 -8.25 -17.68
N ARG A 27 -7.60 -6.91 -17.72
CA ARG A 27 -7.00 -6.07 -16.66
C ARG A 27 -7.68 -6.31 -15.32
N VAL A 28 -9.02 -6.33 -15.28
CA VAL A 28 -9.77 -6.65 -14.06
C VAL A 28 -9.47 -8.07 -13.58
N GLY A 29 -9.42 -9.06 -14.49
CA GLY A 29 -9.05 -10.43 -14.13
C GLY A 29 -7.65 -10.53 -13.50
N LEU A 30 -6.66 -9.81 -14.06
CA LEU A 30 -5.30 -9.74 -13.51
C LEU A 30 -5.26 -9.02 -12.16
N LEU A 31 -6.02 -7.93 -11.99
CA LEU A 31 -6.15 -7.23 -10.71
C LEU A 31 -6.76 -8.12 -9.63
N MET A 32 -7.81 -8.89 -9.96
CA MET A 32 -8.44 -9.84 -9.04
C MET A 32 -7.47 -10.97 -8.65
N ALA A 33 -6.71 -11.52 -9.62
CA ALA A 33 -5.69 -12.51 -9.35
C ALA A 33 -4.59 -11.97 -8.44
N ALA A 34 -4.10 -10.75 -8.72
CA ALA A 34 -3.11 -10.07 -7.90
C ALA A 34 -3.63 -9.85 -6.46
N ALA A 35 -4.89 -9.41 -6.29
CA ALA A 35 -5.50 -9.23 -4.97
C ALA A 35 -5.57 -10.53 -4.15
N VAL A 36 -5.87 -11.66 -4.79
CA VAL A 36 -5.87 -12.98 -4.14
C VAL A 36 -4.45 -13.38 -3.70
N PHE A 37 -3.45 -13.17 -4.56
CA PHE A 37 -2.06 -13.49 -4.23
C PHE A 37 -1.47 -12.57 -3.17
N GLU A 38 -1.81 -11.29 -3.19
CA GLU A 38 -1.49 -10.31 -2.13
C GLU A 38 -2.09 -10.75 -0.79
N GLY A 39 -3.39 -11.06 -0.75
CA GLY A 39 -4.05 -11.54 0.47
C GLY A 39 -3.42 -12.82 1.02
N ALA A 40 -3.07 -13.76 0.12
CA ALA A 40 -2.40 -15.00 0.49
C ALA A 40 -0.95 -14.79 0.98
N SER A 41 -0.27 -13.73 0.55
CA SER A 41 1.09 -13.40 0.98
C SER A 41 1.13 -12.74 2.36
N ILE A 42 0.13 -11.93 2.70
CA ILE A 42 -0.01 -11.26 4.01
C ILE A 42 -0.54 -12.25 5.08
N GLY A 43 -1.22 -13.34 4.68
CA GLY A 43 -1.81 -14.33 5.60
C GLY A 43 -0.91 -14.84 6.75
N PRO A 44 0.36 -15.21 6.54
CA PRO A 44 1.28 -15.57 7.62
C PRO A 44 1.53 -14.43 8.62
N LEU A 45 1.58 -13.19 8.14
CA LEU A 45 1.74 -11.99 8.96
C LEU A 45 0.51 -11.73 9.82
N VAL A 46 -0.69 -11.92 9.24
CA VAL A 46 -1.97 -11.86 9.98
C VAL A 46 -2.02 -12.93 11.06
N LYS A 47 -1.58 -14.16 10.75
CA LYS A 47 -1.54 -15.23 11.74
C LYS A 47 -0.62 -14.88 12.92
N LEU A 48 0.56 -14.33 12.64
CA LEU A 48 1.47 -13.85 13.68
C LEU A 48 0.84 -12.73 14.53
N ALA A 49 0.12 -11.79 13.92
CA ALA A 49 -0.58 -10.73 14.65
C ALA A 49 -1.68 -11.29 15.56
N ILE A 50 -2.45 -12.29 15.09
CA ILE A 50 -3.48 -12.98 15.90
C ILE A 50 -2.85 -13.73 17.09
N ASP A 51 -1.71 -14.40 16.87
CA ASP A 51 -0.99 -15.13 17.91
C ASP A 51 -0.44 -14.20 19.01
N ILE A 52 -0.16 -12.92 18.68
CA ILE A 52 0.26 -11.89 19.64
C ILE A 52 -0.95 -11.29 20.36
N ASP A 53 -1.89 -10.69 19.62
CA ASP A 53 -3.13 -10.13 20.15
C ASP A 53 -4.18 -10.04 19.03
N PRO A 54 -5.29 -10.79 19.11
CA PRO A 54 -6.34 -10.77 18.09
C PRO A 54 -7.03 -9.41 17.95
N SER A 55 -7.00 -8.57 18.99
CA SER A 55 -7.62 -7.24 18.99
C SER A 55 -6.96 -6.30 17.97
N VAL A 56 -5.66 -6.48 17.72
CA VAL A 56 -4.87 -5.67 16.80
C VAL A 56 -5.40 -5.78 15.37
N LEU A 57 -5.85 -6.96 14.97
CA LEU A 57 -6.40 -7.19 13.63
C LEU A 57 -7.65 -6.34 13.39
N ILE A 58 -8.57 -6.35 14.35
CA ILE A 58 -9.83 -5.61 14.26
C ILE A 58 -9.55 -4.11 14.29
N SER A 59 -8.68 -3.64 15.20
CA SER A 59 -8.33 -2.22 15.30
C SER A 59 -7.61 -1.72 14.05
N ALA A 60 -6.70 -2.51 13.46
CA ALA A 60 -6.00 -2.15 12.23
C ALA A 60 -6.97 -2.06 11.05
N PHE A 61 -7.88 -3.03 10.91
CA PHE A 61 -8.87 -3.04 9.84
C PHE A 61 -9.82 -1.83 9.93
N VAL A 62 -10.39 -1.58 11.11
CA VAL A 62 -11.30 -0.45 11.35
C VAL A 62 -10.56 0.89 11.20
N GLY A 63 -9.33 0.98 11.71
CA GLY A 63 -8.48 2.16 11.57
C GLY A 63 -8.20 2.50 10.10
N CYS A 64 -7.84 1.50 9.29
CA CYS A 64 -7.64 1.68 7.85
C CYS A 64 -8.93 2.09 7.14
N ALA A 65 -10.07 1.49 7.48
CA ALA A 65 -11.36 1.82 6.87
C ALA A 65 -11.81 3.27 7.18
N ILE A 66 -11.65 3.70 8.43
CA ILE A 66 -11.97 5.08 8.85
C ILE A 66 -11.02 6.08 8.19
N ALA A 67 -9.71 5.80 8.20
CA ALA A 67 -8.73 6.66 7.56
C ALA A 67 -9.03 6.79 6.06
N PHE A 68 -9.20 5.68 5.34
CA PHE A 68 -9.54 5.68 3.92
C PHE A 68 -10.82 6.47 3.66
N GLY A 69 -11.91 6.20 4.38
CA GLY A 69 -13.18 6.90 4.18
C GLY A 69 -13.09 8.41 4.46
N CYS A 70 -12.43 8.80 5.55
CA CYS A 70 -12.28 10.21 5.93
C CYS A 70 -11.41 10.98 4.94
N PHE A 71 -10.23 10.44 4.58
CA PHE A 71 -9.30 11.10 3.67
C PHE A 71 -9.79 11.12 2.23
N SER A 72 -10.43 10.05 1.74
CA SER A 72 -11.08 10.08 0.41
C SER A 72 -12.24 11.07 0.37
N MET A 73 -13.05 11.19 1.43
CA MET A 73 -14.10 12.20 1.49
C MET A 73 -13.56 13.63 1.55
N ALA A 74 -12.53 13.86 2.36
CA ALA A 74 -11.84 15.17 2.41
C ALA A 74 -11.23 15.53 1.06
N ALA A 75 -10.65 14.55 0.34
CA ALA A 75 -10.15 14.72 -1.00
C ALA A 75 -11.27 15.15 -1.97
N MET A 76 -12.41 14.44 -2.00
CA MET A 76 -13.54 14.79 -2.88
C MET A 76 -14.05 16.23 -2.69
N VAL A 77 -13.93 16.80 -1.48
CA VAL A 77 -14.42 18.15 -1.15
C VAL A 77 -13.35 19.23 -1.37
N ALA A 78 -12.06 18.88 -1.31
CA ALA A 78 -10.96 19.83 -1.43
C ALA A 78 -10.85 20.40 -2.85
N ARG A 79 -10.65 21.72 -2.97
CA ARG A 79 -10.59 22.40 -4.26
C ARG A 79 -9.19 22.30 -4.87
N ARG A 80 -9.15 21.81 -6.13
CA ARG A 80 -8.02 21.72 -7.08
C ARG A 80 -6.94 22.79 -6.85
N ARG A 81 -5.64 22.44 -6.85
CA ARG A 81 -4.55 23.18 -7.57
C ARG A 81 -3.08 22.80 -7.23
N GLU A 82 -2.75 21.84 -6.38
CA GLU A 82 -1.32 21.52 -6.08
C GLU A 82 -0.92 20.03 -6.13
N PHE A 83 -1.49 19.24 -7.06
CA PHE A 83 -1.22 17.79 -7.13
C PHE A 83 0.22 17.43 -7.50
N LEU A 84 0.91 18.22 -8.33
CA LEU A 84 2.27 17.89 -8.75
C LEU A 84 3.27 17.88 -7.58
N TYR A 85 3.13 18.84 -6.65
CA TYR A 85 4.01 18.94 -5.47
C TYR A 85 3.75 17.83 -4.46
N VAL A 86 2.48 17.45 -4.28
CA VAL A 86 2.10 16.36 -3.36
C VAL A 86 2.58 15.01 -3.89
N GLY A 87 2.42 14.73 -5.19
CA GLY A 87 2.93 13.49 -5.80
C GLY A 87 4.46 13.37 -5.72
N ALA A 88 5.19 14.47 -5.95
CA ALA A 88 6.65 14.49 -5.80
C ALA A 88 7.09 14.28 -4.33
N LEU A 89 6.40 14.91 -3.38
CA LEU A 89 6.65 14.70 -1.95
C LEU A 89 6.42 13.24 -1.55
N LEU A 90 5.27 12.66 -1.95
CA LEU A 90 4.91 11.29 -1.61
C LEU A 90 5.86 10.25 -2.23
N SER A 91 6.23 10.44 -3.50
CA SER A 91 7.20 9.57 -4.17
C SER A 91 8.60 9.66 -3.55
N SER A 92 9.03 10.85 -3.10
CA SER A 92 10.27 10.99 -2.33
C SER A 92 10.19 10.25 -0.98
N GLY A 93 9.03 10.29 -0.32
CA GLY A 93 8.76 9.53 0.91
C GLY A 93 8.86 8.01 0.71
N LEU A 94 8.32 7.49 -0.38
CA LEU A 94 8.48 6.06 -0.75
C LEU A 94 9.94 5.69 -1.01
N SER A 95 10.69 6.56 -1.69
CA SER A 95 12.12 6.33 -1.95
C SER A 95 12.91 6.25 -0.63
N ILE A 96 12.64 7.14 0.31
CA ILE A 96 13.25 7.11 1.65
C ILE A 96 12.90 5.80 2.37
N LEU A 97 11.64 5.38 2.35
CA LEU A 97 11.21 4.11 2.95
C LEU A 97 11.93 2.92 2.32
N PHE A 98 12.06 2.90 0.99
CA PHE A 98 12.78 1.85 0.27
C PHE A 98 14.25 1.77 0.71
N TRP A 99 14.95 2.91 0.77
CA TRP A 99 16.34 2.97 1.20
C TRP A 99 16.53 2.58 2.67
N LEU A 100 15.61 3.01 3.55
CA LEU A 100 15.62 2.62 4.96
C LEU A 100 15.43 1.11 5.10
N HIS A 101 14.49 0.52 4.37
CA HIS A 101 14.26 -0.92 4.41
C HIS A 101 15.46 -1.72 3.90
N CYS A 102 16.11 -1.25 2.82
CA CYS A 102 17.38 -1.81 2.34
C CYS A 102 18.49 -1.68 3.39
N ALA A 103 18.62 -0.54 4.07
CA ALA A 103 19.60 -0.35 5.13
C ALA A 103 19.32 -1.26 6.34
N SER A 104 18.06 -1.38 6.76
CA SER A 104 17.61 -2.28 7.81
C SER A 104 17.93 -3.75 7.49
N PHE A 105 17.82 -4.14 6.23
CA PHE A 105 18.19 -5.48 5.77
C PHE A 105 19.71 -5.74 5.82
N LEU A 106 20.54 -4.75 5.44
CA LEU A 106 22.00 -4.90 5.37
C LEU A 106 22.71 -4.73 6.73
N PHE A 107 22.24 -3.80 7.56
CA PHE A 107 22.91 -3.42 8.81
C PHE A 107 22.23 -3.96 10.07
N GLY A 108 21.08 -4.62 9.92
CA GLY A 108 20.24 -5.09 11.03
C GLY A 108 19.34 -3.96 11.56
N GLY A 109 18.02 -4.13 11.40
CA GLY A 109 17.03 -3.17 11.88
C GLY A 109 16.89 -3.18 13.40
N SER A 110 16.89 -2.00 14.03
CA SER A 110 16.52 -1.85 15.43
C SER A 110 15.00 -1.68 15.58
N ALA A 111 14.45 -1.97 16.77
CA ALA A 111 13.04 -1.75 17.05
C ALA A 111 12.60 -0.27 16.86
N ALA A 112 13.52 0.68 16.99
CA ALA A 112 13.24 2.09 16.74
C ALA A 112 13.09 2.40 15.25
N ILE A 113 13.95 1.82 14.40
CA ILE A 113 13.88 1.97 12.94
C ILE A 113 12.60 1.32 12.41
N PHE A 114 12.25 0.12 12.90
CA PHE A 114 11.01 -0.55 12.52
C PHE A 114 9.76 0.28 12.87
N LYS A 115 9.71 0.88 14.07
CA LYS A 115 8.61 1.78 14.45
C LYS A 115 8.54 3.01 13.55
N PHE A 116 9.69 3.59 13.21
CA PHE A 116 9.75 4.73 12.30
C PHE A 116 9.24 4.36 10.91
N GLU A 117 9.74 3.27 10.31
CA GLU A 117 9.27 2.76 9.01
C GLU A 117 7.76 2.52 9.00
N LEU A 118 7.20 1.96 10.08
CA LEU A 118 5.77 1.67 10.20
C LEU A 118 4.91 2.94 10.25
N TYR A 119 5.23 3.91 11.12
CA TYR A 119 4.43 5.13 11.25
C TYR A 119 4.65 6.11 10.09
N PHE A 120 5.88 6.23 9.60
CA PHE A 120 6.18 7.06 8.42
C PHE A 120 5.57 6.45 7.17
N GLY A 121 5.65 5.13 7.00
CA GLY A 121 4.97 4.39 5.94
C GLY A 121 3.46 4.64 5.96
N LEU A 122 2.82 4.52 7.13
CA LEU A 122 1.40 4.82 7.29
C LEU A 122 1.06 6.24 6.81
N LEU A 123 1.84 7.25 7.21
CA LEU A 123 1.64 8.64 6.78
C LEU A 123 1.74 8.79 5.26
N VAL A 124 2.76 8.19 4.65
CA VAL A 124 2.96 8.25 3.18
C VAL A 124 1.80 7.56 2.45
N PHE A 125 1.38 6.37 2.88
CA PHE A 125 0.25 5.66 2.25
C PHE A 125 -1.09 6.40 2.42
N VAL A 126 -1.34 7.01 3.58
CA VAL A 126 -2.51 7.87 3.78
C VAL A 126 -2.49 9.07 2.83
N GLY A 127 -1.31 9.65 2.58
CA GLY A 127 -1.14 10.69 1.57
C GLY A 127 -1.43 10.21 0.14
N TYR A 128 -1.02 8.97 -0.20
CA TYR A 128 -1.38 8.35 -1.48
C TYR A 128 -2.89 8.14 -1.65
N ILE A 129 -3.62 7.79 -0.59
CA ILE A 129 -5.09 7.69 -0.68
C ILE A 129 -5.70 9.02 -1.16
N VAL A 130 -5.22 10.14 -0.62
CA VAL A 130 -5.69 11.48 -1.02
C VAL A 130 -5.29 11.77 -2.47
N PHE A 131 -4.04 11.51 -2.84
CA PHE A 131 -3.52 11.75 -4.18
C PHE A 131 -4.27 10.93 -5.24
N ASP A 132 -4.41 9.62 -5.02
CA ASP A 132 -5.07 8.69 -5.95
C ASP A 132 -6.57 9.02 -6.08
N THR A 133 -7.25 9.36 -4.96
CA THR A 133 -8.67 9.77 -5.01
C THR A 133 -8.87 11.01 -5.88
N GLN A 134 -7.90 11.94 -5.87
CA GLN A 134 -7.98 13.18 -6.64
C GLN A 134 -7.70 12.92 -8.13
N GLU A 135 -6.72 12.08 -8.44
CA GLU A 135 -6.44 11.69 -9.83
C GLU A 135 -7.63 10.99 -10.51
N ILE A 136 -8.46 10.26 -9.75
CA ILE A 136 -9.67 9.62 -10.27
C ILE A 136 -10.77 10.64 -10.62
N ILE A 137 -10.85 11.76 -9.91
CA ILE A 137 -11.91 12.76 -10.06
C ILE A 137 -11.58 13.82 -11.11
N GLU A 138 -10.30 14.11 -11.32
CA GLU A 138 -9.77 15.07 -12.29
C GLU A 138 -9.79 14.51 -13.73
#